data_AF-A0A9P5DRD1-F1
#
_entry.id   AF-A0A9P5DRD1-F1
#
_cell.length_a   1.000
_cell.length_b   1.000
_cell.length_c   1.000
_cell.angle_alpha   90.00
_cell.angle_beta   90.00
_cell.angle_gamma   90.00
#
_symmetry.space_group_name_H-M   'P 1'
#
loop_
_entity.id
_entity.type
_entity.pdbx_description
1 polymer ?
#
loop_
_entity_poly.entity_id
_entity_poly.type
_entity_poly.pdbx_seq_one_letter_code
_entity_poly.pdbx_strand_id
1 'polypeptide(L)'
;MQLTIQRQKPTTRPPSFRIEVGDPVMKALTYAAMDTQQSEAMGGPRVRIPFICAANERRPGGDWETGCVGYEEKLCRRSNLSATLNTPWPNSPEPNNYPIPSQGGILSDAVVVCRGPHDRYDRLESWFDLPVVSVPPTRWPKLKDHGLKYSFAEEREMTRDKLRGALRICLYNGYDRVVIGDFGLGNGYRNPPQELAELWRDVLLFDPDLRGQFAYVVFVFEDPLQSTMRHIIDEIAKKESGSKGKSRAGSSSSSGSSKSHSDAPTDRQIFEHVFSPSEVDRVLRQPDPRYGLNMITT
;
A
#
# COMPACT_ATOMS: atom_id res chain seq x y z
N MET A 1 -2.33 7.36 -19.80
CA MET A 1 -1.41 6.57 -20.66
C MET A 1 -1.35 5.14 -20.12
N GLN A 2 -1.50 4.11 -20.97
CA GLN A 2 -1.26 2.73 -20.57
C GLN A 2 0.24 2.45 -20.63
N LEU A 3 0.84 2.04 -19.51
CA LEU A 3 2.27 1.76 -19.42
C LEU A 3 2.59 0.41 -20.07
N THR A 4 3.52 0.39 -21.02
CA THR A 4 4.08 -0.85 -21.56
C THR A 4 5.32 -1.20 -20.75
N ILE A 5 5.28 -2.31 -20.01
CA ILE A 5 6.40 -2.77 -19.18
C ILE A 5 7.32 -3.64 -20.03
N GLN A 6 8.58 -3.21 -20.18
CA GLN A 6 9.61 -4.06 -20.75
C GLN A 6 10.22 -4.92 -19.64
N ARG A 7 10.09 -6.25 -19.77
CA ARG A 7 10.74 -7.20 -18.85
C ARG A 7 12.25 -7.04 -18.93
N GLN A 8 12.87 -6.71 -17.79
CA GLN A 8 14.32 -6.55 -17.66
C GLN A 8 15.01 -7.88 -17.34
N LYS A 9 14.29 -8.80 -16.69
CA LYS A 9 14.83 -10.09 -16.24
C LYS A 9 14.02 -11.25 -16.81
N PRO A 10 14.65 -12.31 -17.37
CA PRO A 10 13.94 -13.49 -17.87
C PRO A 10 13.47 -14.44 -16.74
N THR A 11 13.65 -14.05 -15.48
CA THR A 11 13.30 -14.86 -14.31
C THR A 11 11.83 -14.70 -13.91
N THR A 12 11.30 -15.77 -13.31
CA THR A 12 9.97 -15.81 -12.68
C THR A 12 10.06 -16.05 -11.16
N ARG A 13 11.29 -16.02 -10.62
CA ARG A 13 11.53 -16.21 -9.18
C ARG A 13 10.88 -15.07 -8.38
N PRO A 14 10.25 -15.37 -7.24
CA PRO A 14 9.68 -14.35 -6.36
C PRO A 14 10.73 -13.33 -5.89
N PRO A 15 10.35 -12.06 -5.65
CA PRO A 15 11.20 -11.12 -4.93
C PRO A 15 11.39 -11.58 -3.47
N SER A 16 12.40 -11.03 -2.80
CA SER A 16 12.47 -11.15 -1.34
C SER A 16 11.40 -10.26 -0.70
N PHE A 17 10.56 -10.82 0.17
CA PHE A 17 9.58 -10.06 0.94
C PHE A 17 10.11 -9.78 2.34
N ARG A 18 9.88 -8.55 2.83
CA ARG A 18 10.26 -8.15 4.19
C ARG A 18 9.09 -7.43 4.84
N ILE A 19 8.77 -7.79 6.07
CA ILE A 19 7.75 -7.14 6.87
C ILE A 19 8.44 -6.43 8.03
N GLU A 20 8.32 -5.11 8.09
CA GLU A 20 9.04 -4.28 9.06
C GLU A 20 8.13 -3.31 9.79
N VAL A 21 8.64 -2.81 10.92
CA VAL A 21 8.02 -1.75 11.71
C VAL A 21 8.85 -0.47 11.58
N GLY A 22 8.17 0.67 11.48
CA GLY A 22 8.78 1.99 11.50
C GLY A 22 8.17 2.95 10.48
N ASP A 23 8.86 4.05 10.20
CA ASP A 23 8.45 5.04 9.21
C ASP A 23 8.86 4.57 7.79
N PRO A 24 7.92 4.33 6.86
CA PRO A 24 8.22 3.79 5.53
C PRO A 24 9.14 4.70 4.71
N VAL A 25 9.05 6.02 4.90
CA VAL A 25 9.90 7.01 4.22
C VAL A 25 11.35 6.84 4.69
N MET A 26 11.59 6.78 6.00
CA MET A 26 12.92 6.53 6.55
C MET A 26 13.45 5.14 6.18
N LYS A 27 12.58 4.11 6.10
CA LYS A 27 12.97 2.78 5.62
C LYS A 27 13.41 2.82 4.16
N ALA A 28 12.63 3.45 3.26
CA ALA A 28 13.00 3.61 1.86
C ALA A 28 14.36 4.30 1.69
N LEU A 29 14.60 5.38 2.45
CA LEU A 29 15.88 6.10 2.45
C LEU A 29 17.04 5.24 2.97
N THR A 30 16.84 4.50 4.06
CA THR A 30 17.86 3.63 4.65
C THR A 30 18.26 2.52 3.68
N TYR A 31 17.27 1.85 3.10
CA TYR A 31 17.50 0.81 2.10
C TYR A 31 18.18 1.35 0.84
N ALA A 32 17.79 2.54 0.38
CA ALA A 32 18.40 3.17 -0.79
C ALA A 32 19.88 3.53 -0.52
N ALA A 33 20.20 4.00 0.69
CA ALA A 33 21.58 4.29 1.09
C ALA A 33 22.44 3.02 1.15
N MET A 34 21.93 1.94 1.74
CA MET A 34 22.62 0.65 1.81
C MET A 34 22.89 0.08 0.42
N ASP A 35 21.89 0.07 -0.45
CA ASP A 35 22.03 -0.46 -1.81
C ASP A 35 22.91 0.45 -2.69
N THR A 36 22.89 1.77 -2.46
CA THR A 36 23.81 2.71 -3.11
C THR A 36 25.25 2.40 -2.73
N GLN A 37 25.55 2.23 -1.43
CA GLN A 37 26.90 1.91 -0.97
C GLN A 37 27.41 0.61 -1.60
N GLN A 38 26.56 -0.43 -1.67
CA GLN A 38 26.92 -1.69 -2.29
C GLN A 38 27.14 -1.56 -3.81
N SER A 39 26.26 -0.82 -4.49
CA SER A 39 26.34 -0.57 -5.92
C SER A 39 27.62 0.20 -6.28
N GLU A 40 27.90 1.31 -5.59
CA GLU A 40 29.07 2.15 -5.82
C GLU A 40 30.39 1.41 -5.51
N ALA A 41 30.42 0.56 -4.48
CA ALA A 41 31.57 -0.30 -4.19
C ALA A 41 31.92 -1.26 -5.35
N MET A 42 30.95 -1.57 -6.21
CA MET A 42 31.12 -2.38 -7.43
C MET A 42 31.21 -1.52 -8.71
N GLY A 43 31.34 -0.20 -8.59
CA GLY A 43 31.37 0.73 -9.73
C GLY A 43 30.01 0.96 -10.39
N GLY A 44 28.91 0.58 -9.73
CA GLY A 44 27.54 0.80 -10.15
C GLY A 44 26.97 2.18 -9.77
N PRO A 45 25.76 2.52 -10.24
CA PRO A 45 25.13 3.80 -9.99
C PRO A 45 24.46 3.87 -8.60
N ARG A 46 24.11 5.09 -8.18
CA ARG A 46 23.22 5.33 -7.03
C ARG A 46 21.90 4.60 -7.18
N VAL A 47 21.43 3.97 -6.10
CA VAL A 47 20.15 3.25 -6.05
C VAL A 47 19.11 4.11 -5.35
N ARG A 48 17.94 4.26 -5.98
CA ARG A 48 16.77 4.95 -5.42
C ARG A 48 15.65 3.92 -5.25
N ILE A 49 14.87 4.05 -4.19
CA ILE A 49 13.79 3.10 -3.87
C ILE A 49 12.50 3.87 -3.66
N PRO A 50 11.48 3.67 -4.51
CA PRO A 50 10.21 4.35 -4.38
C PRO A 50 9.46 3.92 -3.11
N PHE A 51 8.75 4.88 -2.54
CA PHE A 51 7.68 4.63 -1.58
C PHE A 51 6.32 4.66 -2.29
N ILE A 52 5.54 3.58 -2.19
CA ILE A 52 4.14 3.57 -2.62
C ILE A 52 3.28 4.19 -1.52
N CYS A 53 2.77 5.39 -1.80
CA CYS A 53 1.97 6.18 -0.88
C CYS A 53 0.47 5.98 -1.16
N ALA A 54 -0.30 5.72 -0.11
CA ALA A 54 -1.76 5.70 -0.15
C ALA A 54 -2.28 7.14 -0.31
N ALA A 55 -2.61 7.51 -1.54
CA ALA A 55 -2.96 8.89 -1.89
C ALA A 55 -4.44 9.19 -1.69
N ASN A 56 -4.76 10.45 -1.48
CA ASN A 56 -6.10 10.99 -1.65
C ASN A 56 -6.44 11.03 -3.15
N GLU A 57 -7.65 10.64 -3.52
CA GLU A 57 -8.08 10.60 -4.93
C GLU A 57 -8.40 11.98 -5.51
N ARG A 58 -8.77 12.96 -4.67
CA ARG A 58 -9.36 14.24 -5.10
C ARG A 58 -8.46 15.44 -4.86
N ARG A 59 -7.60 15.37 -3.84
CA ARG A 59 -6.84 16.53 -3.36
C ARG A 59 -5.36 16.18 -3.21
N PRO A 60 -4.44 16.96 -3.82
CA PRO A 60 -3.00 16.84 -3.61
C PRO A 60 -2.65 16.91 -2.13
N GLY A 61 -2.12 15.83 -1.56
CA GLY A 61 -1.80 15.77 -0.14
C GLY A 61 -3.00 15.70 0.79
N GLY A 62 -4.21 15.43 0.30
CA GLY A 62 -5.41 15.35 1.11
C GLY A 62 -5.68 16.62 1.93
N ASP A 63 -5.81 16.44 3.24
CA ASP A 63 -6.05 17.49 4.23
C ASP A 63 -4.77 17.77 5.07
N TRP A 64 -3.61 17.83 4.41
CA TRP A 64 -2.32 17.93 5.11
C TRP A 64 -2.15 19.18 5.97
N GLU A 65 -2.88 20.25 5.65
CA GLU A 65 -2.89 21.53 6.36
C GLU A 65 -3.65 21.47 7.70
N THR A 66 -4.59 20.54 7.87
CA THR A 66 -5.56 20.54 8.99
C THR A 66 -5.30 19.46 10.05
N GLY A 67 -4.08 18.90 10.09
CA GLY A 67 -3.66 17.95 11.13
C GLY A 67 -4.14 16.50 10.92
N CYS A 68 -4.72 16.17 9.76
CA CYS A 68 -5.05 14.79 9.41
C CYS A 68 -3.81 13.88 9.43
N VAL A 69 -3.97 12.65 9.91
CA VAL A 69 -2.88 11.72 10.25
C VAL A 69 -2.70 10.60 9.21
N GLY A 70 -3.13 10.81 7.96
CA GLY A 70 -2.82 9.88 6.88
C GLY A 70 -1.35 9.95 6.45
N TYR A 71 -0.88 8.92 5.74
CA TYR A 71 0.51 8.87 5.26
C TYR A 71 0.83 10.02 4.30
N GLU A 72 -0.06 10.27 3.33
CA GLU A 72 0.13 11.34 2.35
C GLU A 72 0.24 12.70 3.05
N GLU A 73 -0.63 12.96 4.04
CA GLU A 73 -0.62 14.19 4.82
C GLU A 73 0.66 14.33 5.66
N LYS A 74 1.07 13.25 6.32
CA LYS A 74 2.30 13.24 7.11
C LYS A 74 3.53 13.50 6.24
N LEU A 75 3.59 12.91 5.05
CA LEU A 75 4.67 13.10 4.09
C LEU A 75 4.67 14.52 3.50
N CYS A 76 3.50 15.08 3.18
CA CYS A 76 3.38 16.47 2.71
C CYS A 76 3.93 17.48 3.74
N ARG A 77 3.70 17.25 5.04
CA ARG A 77 4.23 18.14 6.10
C ARG A 77 5.76 18.08 6.28
N ARG A 78 6.42 17.04 5.76
CA ARG A 78 7.87 16.82 5.92
C ARG A 78 8.67 16.86 4.62
N SER A 79 8.02 17.22 3.51
CA SER A 79 8.64 17.23 2.18
C SER A 79 8.00 18.27 1.27
N ASN A 80 8.43 18.32 0.01
CA ASN A 80 7.77 19.07 -1.05
C ASN A 80 6.68 18.26 -1.81
N LEU A 81 6.23 17.10 -1.30
CA LEU A 81 5.32 16.20 -2.02
C LEU A 81 4.05 16.94 -2.51
N SER A 82 3.42 17.77 -1.68
CA SER A 82 2.21 18.52 -2.06
C SER A 82 2.42 19.42 -3.28
N ALA A 83 3.61 20.02 -3.43
CA ALA A 83 3.95 20.82 -4.60
C ALA A 83 4.14 19.95 -5.86
N THR A 84 4.79 18.79 -5.73
CA THR A 84 4.97 17.85 -6.84
C THR A 84 3.65 17.25 -7.32
N LEU A 85 2.72 16.95 -6.40
CA LEU A 85 1.39 16.44 -6.72
C LEU A 85 0.53 17.47 -7.45
N ASN A 86 0.68 18.75 -7.11
CA ASN A 86 -0.03 19.87 -7.75
C ASN A 86 0.52 20.23 -9.13
N THR A 87 1.75 19.83 -9.45
CA THR A 87 2.45 20.29 -10.65
C THR A 87 2.61 19.15 -11.65
N PRO A 88 1.91 19.15 -12.80
CA PRO A 88 2.17 18.19 -13.86
C PRO A 88 3.61 18.25 -14.36
N TRP A 89 4.08 17.14 -14.93
CA TRP A 89 5.40 17.10 -15.56
C TRP A 89 5.50 18.16 -16.68
N PRO A 90 6.66 18.82 -16.87
CA PRO A 90 6.84 19.75 -17.99
C PRO A 90 6.46 19.10 -19.32
N ASN A 91 5.58 19.76 -20.08
CA ASN A 91 5.00 19.26 -21.35
C ASN A 91 3.99 18.11 -21.20
N SER A 92 3.48 17.84 -20.00
CA SER A 92 2.29 17.01 -19.82
C SER A 92 1.11 17.63 -20.60
N PRO A 93 0.34 16.84 -21.36
CA PRO A 93 -0.89 17.33 -21.99
C PRO A 93 -1.99 17.64 -20.95
N GLU A 94 -1.88 17.05 -19.76
CA GLU A 94 -2.83 17.29 -18.67
C GLU A 94 -2.45 18.56 -17.90
N PRO A 95 -3.39 19.51 -17.72
CA PRO A 95 -3.13 20.75 -16.99
C PRO A 95 -3.01 20.54 -15.48
N ASN A 96 -3.51 19.42 -14.96
CA ASN A 96 -3.49 19.06 -13.53
C ASN A 96 -3.34 17.53 -13.37
N ASN A 97 -2.80 17.08 -12.25
CA ASN A 97 -2.68 15.64 -11.94
C ASN A 97 -3.92 15.06 -11.22
N TYR A 98 -4.88 15.91 -10.83
CA TYR A 98 -6.04 15.55 -10.02
C TYR A 98 -7.36 15.89 -10.71
N PRO A 99 -8.44 15.14 -10.45
CA PRO A 99 -8.49 13.94 -9.60
C PRO A 99 -7.71 12.76 -10.18
N ILE A 100 -7.09 11.93 -9.33
CA ILE A 100 -6.35 10.75 -9.78
C ILE A 100 -7.37 9.75 -10.37
N PRO A 101 -7.21 9.28 -11.61
CA PRO A 101 -8.09 8.26 -12.18
C PRO A 101 -8.13 6.99 -11.32
N SER A 102 -9.24 6.26 -11.31
CA SER A 102 -9.42 5.12 -10.40
C SER A 102 -8.35 4.03 -10.51
N GLN A 103 -7.86 3.76 -11.72
CA GLN A 103 -6.74 2.84 -12.01
C GLN A 103 -5.41 3.58 -12.27
N GLY A 104 -5.38 4.90 -12.04
CA GLY A 104 -4.22 5.77 -12.26
C GLY A 104 -3.35 5.91 -11.02
N GLY A 105 -2.23 6.59 -11.22
CA GLY A 105 -1.28 6.96 -10.18
C GLY A 105 -0.37 8.07 -10.65
N ILE A 106 0.28 8.75 -9.70
CA ILE A 106 1.23 9.83 -9.96
C ILE A 106 2.59 9.36 -9.47
N LEU A 107 3.62 9.49 -10.31
CA LEU A 107 5.00 9.41 -9.87
C LEU A 107 5.53 10.83 -9.62
N SER A 108 5.79 11.14 -8.36
CA SER A 108 6.63 12.27 -7.98
C SER A 108 8.07 11.77 -7.88
N ASP A 109 8.83 11.90 -8.96
CA ASP A 109 10.13 11.23 -9.04
C ASP A 109 11.15 11.79 -8.05
N ALA A 110 11.15 13.10 -7.78
CA ALA A 110 12.12 13.75 -6.90
C ALA A 110 11.45 14.50 -5.74
N VAL A 111 10.96 13.76 -4.74
CA VAL A 111 10.42 14.35 -3.51
C VAL A 111 11.55 14.62 -2.53
N VAL A 112 11.71 15.89 -2.14
CA VAL A 112 12.70 16.35 -1.18
C VAL A 112 12.14 16.24 0.23
N VAL A 113 12.62 15.26 0.99
CA VAL A 113 12.31 15.07 2.42
C VAL A 113 13.30 15.88 3.26
N CYS A 114 12.78 16.83 4.05
CA CYS A 114 13.60 17.78 4.81
C CYS A 114 13.31 17.78 6.32
N ARG A 115 12.30 17.02 6.77
CA ARG A 115 11.97 16.85 8.18
C ARG A 115 11.87 15.36 8.56
N GLY A 116 12.15 15.07 9.82
CA GLY A 116 12.05 13.75 10.45
C GLY A 116 10.60 13.26 10.54
N PRO A 117 10.38 12.08 11.14
CA PRO A 117 9.07 11.46 11.27
C PRO A 117 8.04 12.36 11.96
N HIS A 118 6.77 11.95 11.84
CA HIS A 118 5.62 12.81 12.16
C HIS A 118 5.43 13.11 13.65
N ASP A 119 6.17 12.42 14.52
CA ASP A 119 6.16 12.60 15.97
C ASP A 119 6.66 13.99 16.36
N ARG A 120 7.71 14.47 15.67
CA ARG A 120 8.36 15.75 15.98
C ARG A 120 8.61 16.65 14.78
N TYR A 121 8.62 16.11 13.56
CA TYR A 121 8.97 16.85 12.36
C TYR A 121 10.30 17.63 12.49
N ASP A 122 11.24 17.05 13.24
CA ASP A 122 12.55 17.63 13.50
C ASP A 122 13.25 17.95 12.19
N ARG A 123 14.00 19.04 12.15
CA ARG A 123 14.81 19.36 10.97
C ARG A 123 15.84 18.25 10.75
N LEU A 124 15.92 17.72 9.53
CA LEU A 124 16.98 16.79 9.16
C LEU A 124 18.28 17.56 8.86
N GLU A 125 19.42 16.97 9.23
CA GLU A 125 20.74 17.53 8.92
C GLU A 125 20.99 17.56 7.41
N SER A 126 20.47 16.56 6.69
CA SER A 126 20.53 16.45 5.24
C SER A 126 19.13 16.38 4.64
N TRP A 127 19.00 16.85 3.42
CA TRP A 127 17.78 16.66 2.63
C TRP A 127 17.93 15.39 1.79
N PHE A 128 16.85 14.65 1.69
CA PHE A 128 16.83 13.38 0.99
C PHE A 128 15.91 13.44 -0.22
N ASP A 129 16.36 12.82 -1.31
CA ASP A 129 15.60 12.66 -2.54
C ASP A 129 14.96 11.27 -2.57
N LEU A 130 13.62 11.23 -2.58
CA LEU A 130 12.79 10.04 -2.54
C LEU A 130 11.80 10.01 -3.71
N PRO A 131 11.78 8.96 -4.54
CA PRO A 131 10.68 8.73 -5.46
C PRO A 131 9.41 8.32 -4.70
N VAL A 132 8.27 8.91 -5.04
CA VAL A 132 6.98 8.60 -4.42
C VAL A 132 5.96 8.24 -5.49
N VAL A 133 5.37 7.05 -5.38
CA VAL A 133 4.29 6.57 -6.25
C VAL A 133 2.97 6.72 -5.49
N SER A 134 2.21 7.74 -5.83
CA SER A 134 0.93 8.08 -5.20
C SER A 134 -0.22 7.40 -5.95
N VAL A 135 -0.88 6.45 -5.30
CA VAL A 135 -2.04 5.72 -5.84
C VAL A 135 -3.16 5.72 -4.81
N PRO A 136 -4.43 6.02 -5.17
CA PRO A 136 -5.52 5.98 -4.22
C PRO A 136 -5.98 4.54 -3.96
N PRO A 137 -5.95 4.03 -2.71
CA PRO A 137 -6.54 2.75 -2.39
C PRO A 137 -8.07 2.77 -2.52
N THR A 138 -8.69 1.61 -2.71
CA THR A 138 -10.15 1.46 -2.58
C THR A 138 -10.57 1.84 -1.16
N ARG A 139 -11.57 2.71 -1.04
CA ARG A 139 -12.06 3.22 0.25
C ARG A 139 -13.38 2.55 0.59
N TRP A 140 -13.42 1.92 1.77
CA TRP A 140 -14.63 1.37 2.38
C TRP A 140 -15.39 0.42 1.46
N PRO A 141 -14.71 -0.61 0.92
CA PRO A 141 -15.35 -1.58 0.07
C PRO A 141 -16.51 -2.26 0.80
N LYS A 142 -17.49 -2.73 0.03
CA LYS A 142 -18.56 -3.56 0.59
C LYS A 142 -17.99 -4.93 0.90
N LEU A 143 -18.19 -5.39 2.13
CA LEU A 143 -17.64 -6.65 2.63
C LEU A 143 -18.73 -7.65 2.97
N LYS A 144 -18.38 -8.94 2.86
CA LYS A 144 -19.18 -10.10 3.28
C LYS A 144 -18.38 -10.96 4.25
N ASP A 145 -18.98 -12.06 4.70
CA ASP A 145 -18.32 -13.04 5.58
C ASP A 145 -17.72 -12.38 6.82
N HIS A 146 -18.51 -11.54 7.50
CA HIS A 146 -18.09 -10.76 8.67
C HIS A 146 -16.87 -9.85 8.44
N GLY A 147 -16.71 -9.31 7.23
CA GLY A 147 -15.61 -8.41 6.91
C GLY A 147 -14.36 -9.10 6.38
N LEU A 148 -14.41 -10.42 6.17
CA LEU A 148 -13.26 -11.22 5.73
C LEU A 148 -13.03 -11.15 4.22
N LYS A 149 -14.06 -10.84 3.43
CA LYS A 149 -14.01 -10.85 1.97
C LYS A 149 -14.69 -9.65 1.33
N TYR A 150 -14.21 -9.24 0.15
CA TYR A 150 -14.94 -8.32 -0.73
C TYR A 150 -16.28 -8.94 -1.15
N SER A 151 -17.35 -8.15 -1.12
CA SER A 151 -18.67 -8.59 -1.55
C SER A 151 -18.79 -8.73 -3.06
N PHE A 152 -18.15 -7.82 -3.80
CA PHE A 152 -18.27 -7.72 -5.26
C PHE A 152 -16.94 -8.03 -5.94
N ALA A 153 -17.00 -8.82 -7.01
CA ALA A 153 -15.82 -9.21 -7.77
C ALA A 153 -15.17 -8.00 -8.46
N GLU A 154 -15.98 -7.06 -8.93
CA GLU A 154 -15.57 -5.84 -9.60
C GLU A 154 -14.76 -4.92 -8.67
N GLU A 155 -15.17 -4.80 -7.40
CA GLU A 155 -14.47 -3.99 -6.41
C GLU A 155 -13.15 -4.64 -5.99
N ARG A 156 -13.14 -5.97 -5.86
CA ARG A 156 -11.92 -6.76 -5.63
C ARG A 156 -10.93 -6.61 -6.78
N GLU A 157 -11.40 -6.68 -8.02
CA GLU A 157 -10.55 -6.52 -9.20
C GLU A 157 -10.06 -5.08 -9.35
N MET A 158 -10.89 -4.08 -9.04
CA MET A 158 -10.47 -2.67 -8.98
C MET A 158 -9.33 -2.46 -7.96
N THR A 159 -9.42 -3.09 -6.78
CA THR A 159 -8.29 -3.10 -5.84
C THR A 159 -7.06 -3.74 -6.47
N ARG A 160 -7.19 -4.92 -7.09
CA ARG A 160 -6.07 -5.60 -7.77
C ARG A 160 -5.42 -4.70 -8.83
N ASP A 161 -6.21 -4.01 -9.64
CA ASP A 161 -5.73 -3.10 -10.67
C ASP A 161 -4.97 -1.92 -10.10
N LYS A 162 -5.39 -1.36 -8.96
CA LYS A 162 -4.65 -0.32 -8.25
C LYS A 162 -3.29 -0.81 -7.76
N LEU A 163 -3.21 -2.03 -7.20
CA LEU A 163 -1.94 -2.63 -6.76
C LEU A 163 -1.00 -2.86 -7.96
N ARG A 164 -1.55 -3.42 -9.05
CA ARG A 164 -0.86 -3.64 -10.32
C ARG A 164 -0.34 -2.32 -10.89
N GLY A 165 -1.18 -1.28 -10.91
CA GLY A 165 -0.83 0.06 -11.39
C GLY A 165 0.35 0.66 -10.62
N ALA A 166 0.33 0.59 -9.28
CA ALA A 166 1.42 1.09 -8.46
C ALA A 166 2.77 0.42 -8.78
N LEU A 167 2.78 -0.91 -8.91
CA LEU A 167 3.98 -1.68 -9.24
C LEU A 167 4.43 -1.48 -10.69
N ARG A 168 3.49 -1.35 -11.63
CA ARG A 168 3.80 -1.03 -13.04
C ARG A 168 4.45 0.35 -13.16
N ILE A 169 3.98 1.35 -12.43
CA ILE A 169 4.64 2.68 -12.37
C ILE A 169 6.08 2.53 -11.88
N CYS A 170 6.33 1.72 -10.84
CA CYS A 170 7.69 1.47 -10.36
C CYS A 170 8.59 0.87 -11.46
N LEU A 171 8.18 -0.26 -12.05
CA LEU A 171 9.00 -0.94 -13.07
C LEU A 171 9.19 -0.12 -14.34
N TYR A 172 8.16 0.60 -14.79
CA TYR A 172 8.25 1.48 -15.95
C TYR A 172 9.35 2.54 -15.80
N ASN A 173 9.57 3.01 -14.57
CA ASN A 173 10.61 4.00 -14.24
C ASN A 173 11.92 3.35 -13.74
N GLY A 174 12.10 2.05 -13.97
CA GLY A 174 13.35 1.34 -13.65
C GLY A 174 13.52 0.96 -12.18
N TYR A 175 12.48 1.11 -11.35
CA TYR A 175 12.53 0.72 -9.94
C TYR A 175 12.15 -0.76 -9.76
N ASP A 176 13.14 -1.59 -9.44
CA ASP A 176 12.97 -3.02 -9.15
C ASP A 176 12.97 -3.34 -7.64
N ARG A 177 12.94 -2.32 -6.79
CA ARG A 177 12.84 -2.40 -5.32
C ARG A 177 11.78 -1.43 -4.88
N VAL A 178 11.01 -1.74 -3.84
CA VAL A 178 9.93 -0.85 -3.40
C VAL A 178 9.63 -1.00 -1.91
N VAL A 179 9.30 0.13 -1.29
CA VAL A 179 8.72 0.19 0.06
C VAL A 179 7.23 0.53 -0.04
N ILE A 180 6.41 -0.21 0.71
CA ILE A 180 4.97 -0.06 0.74
C ILE A 180 4.54 0.14 2.19
N GLY A 181 3.73 1.18 2.44
CA GLY A 181 3.11 1.42 3.75
C GLY A 181 1.89 0.51 3.97
N ASP A 182 0.96 0.96 4.81
CA ASP A 182 -0.29 0.25 5.09
C ASP A 182 -1.37 0.50 4.00
N PHE A 183 -0.98 0.41 2.73
CA PHE A 183 -1.83 0.76 1.59
C PHE A 183 -3.18 0.05 1.62
N GLY A 184 -4.27 0.80 1.82
CA GLY A 184 -5.64 0.27 1.85
C GLY A 184 -6.08 -0.30 3.21
N LEU A 185 -5.23 -0.27 4.22
CA LEU A 185 -5.49 -0.76 5.58
C LEU A 185 -5.91 0.38 6.52
N GLY A 186 -6.14 0.04 7.78
CA GLY A 186 -6.51 0.97 8.83
C GLY A 186 -7.93 1.52 8.69
N ASN A 187 -8.25 2.44 9.60
CA ASN A 187 -9.60 2.99 9.75
C ASN A 187 -10.07 3.81 8.53
N GLY A 188 -9.14 4.40 7.78
CA GLY A 188 -9.44 5.28 6.64
C GLY A 188 -9.90 4.56 5.37
N TYR A 189 -9.55 3.28 5.22
CA TYR A 189 -9.76 2.50 4.00
C TYR A 189 -10.57 1.22 4.22
N ARG A 190 -10.30 0.45 5.29
CA ARG A 190 -11.09 -0.73 5.68
C ARG A 190 -11.23 -1.81 4.59
N ASN A 191 -10.18 -2.08 3.84
CA ASN A 191 -10.11 -3.29 3.01
C ASN A 191 -9.94 -4.53 3.90
N PRO A 192 -10.42 -5.72 3.47
CA PRO A 192 -10.26 -6.96 4.22
C PRO A 192 -8.76 -7.34 4.24
N PRO A 193 -8.07 -7.29 5.39
CA PRO A 193 -6.61 -7.28 5.44
C PRO A 193 -5.97 -8.57 4.91
N GLN A 194 -6.56 -9.74 5.22
CA GLN A 194 -6.10 -11.03 4.70
C GLN A 194 -6.19 -11.08 3.17
N GLU A 195 -7.34 -10.74 2.61
CA GLU A 195 -7.53 -10.80 1.16
C GLU A 195 -6.71 -9.71 0.44
N LEU A 196 -6.50 -8.54 1.04
CA LEU A 196 -5.62 -7.51 0.49
C LEU A 196 -4.15 -7.96 0.45
N ALA A 197 -3.65 -8.61 1.49
CA ALA A 197 -2.31 -9.20 1.51
C ALA A 197 -2.16 -10.27 0.43
N GLU A 198 -3.18 -11.12 0.25
CA GLU A 198 -3.24 -12.11 -0.82
C GLU A 198 -3.25 -11.47 -2.21
N LEU A 199 -3.97 -10.35 -2.41
CA LEU A 199 -3.95 -9.60 -3.67
C LEU A 199 -2.56 -9.05 -4.00
N TRP A 200 -1.85 -8.47 -3.03
CA TRP A 200 -0.47 -8.02 -3.19
C TRP A 200 0.44 -9.18 -3.61
N ARG A 201 0.37 -10.32 -2.90
CA ARG A 201 1.12 -11.53 -3.21
C ARG A 201 0.81 -12.03 -4.61
N ASP A 202 -0.48 -12.11 -4.97
CA ASP A 202 -0.91 -12.60 -6.28
C ASP A 202 -0.32 -11.77 -7.42
N VAL A 203 -0.36 -10.45 -7.28
CA VAL A 203 0.15 -9.51 -8.29
C VAL A 203 1.67 -9.67 -8.43
N LEU A 204 2.41 -9.81 -7.32
CA LEU A 204 3.87 -9.96 -7.33
C LEU A 204 4.34 -11.34 -7.82
N LEU A 205 3.55 -12.39 -7.59
CA LEU A 205 3.93 -13.76 -7.92
C LEU A 205 3.46 -14.24 -9.28
N PHE A 206 2.41 -13.66 -9.86
CA PHE A 206 1.74 -14.26 -11.02
C PHE A 206 1.32 -13.30 -12.11
N ASP A 207 1.37 -11.98 -11.89
CA ASP A 207 1.13 -11.04 -12.97
C ASP A 207 2.23 -11.17 -14.05
N PRO A 208 1.89 -11.36 -15.34
CA PRO A 208 2.87 -11.64 -16.39
C PRO A 208 3.88 -10.50 -16.60
N ASP A 209 3.52 -9.26 -16.27
CA ASP A 209 4.43 -8.12 -16.43
C ASP A 209 5.31 -7.91 -15.21
N LEU A 210 4.85 -8.33 -14.03
CA LEU A 210 5.50 -8.02 -12.75
C LEU A 210 6.31 -9.20 -12.19
N ARG A 211 5.87 -10.44 -12.45
CA ARG A 211 6.47 -11.65 -11.89
C ARG A 211 7.96 -11.72 -12.21
N GLY A 212 8.78 -11.81 -11.16
CA GLY A 212 10.23 -11.93 -11.22
C GLY A 212 10.97 -10.66 -11.67
N GLN A 213 10.30 -9.51 -11.70
CA GLN A 213 10.96 -8.24 -12.06
C GLN A 213 11.54 -7.52 -10.83
N PHE A 214 10.88 -7.60 -9.67
CA PHE A 214 11.37 -7.00 -8.43
C PHE A 214 12.47 -7.85 -7.77
N ALA A 215 13.49 -7.19 -7.24
CA ALA A 215 14.51 -7.78 -6.38
C ALA A 215 13.97 -8.01 -4.96
N TYR A 216 13.32 -6.99 -4.37
CA TYR A 216 12.65 -7.10 -3.08
C TYR A 216 11.50 -6.11 -2.91
N VAL A 217 10.60 -6.45 -1.99
CA VAL A 217 9.47 -5.63 -1.55
C VAL A 217 9.46 -5.57 -0.03
N VAL A 218 9.38 -4.37 0.53
CA VAL A 218 9.31 -4.15 1.98
C VAL A 218 7.96 -3.56 2.34
N PHE A 219 7.16 -4.29 3.11
CA PHE A 219 5.94 -3.78 3.71
C PHE A 219 6.27 -3.23 5.10
N VAL A 220 5.97 -1.95 5.33
CA VAL A 220 6.33 -1.24 6.56
C VAL A 220 5.06 -0.78 7.28
N PHE A 221 4.96 -1.16 8.55
CA PHE A 221 3.85 -0.79 9.43
C PHE A 221 4.34 0.20 10.49
N GLU A 222 3.84 1.45 10.45
CA GLU A 222 4.15 2.46 11.48
C GLU A 222 3.65 2.01 12.86
N ASP A 223 2.40 1.58 12.95
CA ASP A 223 1.82 1.02 14.18
C ASP A 223 1.73 -0.51 14.08
N PRO A 224 2.58 -1.26 14.82
CA PRO A 224 2.54 -2.73 14.81
C PRO A 224 1.27 -3.31 15.44
N LEU A 225 0.49 -2.51 16.18
CA LEU A 225 -0.75 -2.91 16.84
C LEU A 225 -2.00 -2.63 16.01
N GLN A 226 -1.86 -1.93 14.88
CA GLN A 226 -2.98 -1.63 13.99
C GLN A 226 -3.65 -2.94 13.52
N SER A 227 -4.99 -2.95 13.59
CA SER A 227 -5.80 -4.04 13.08
C SER A 227 -6.99 -3.46 12.33
N THR A 228 -6.93 -3.54 11.00
CA THR A 228 -8.04 -3.14 10.11
C THR A 228 -9.30 -3.96 10.42
N MET A 229 -9.11 -5.24 10.77
CA MET A 229 -10.22 -6.13 11.14
C MET A 229 -10.99 -5.61 12.35
N ARG A 230 -10.31 -5.11 13.39
CA ARG A 230 -11.00 -4.50 14.55
C ARG A 230 -11.88 -3.32 14.13
N HIS A 231 -11.36 -2.43 13.28
CA HIS A 231 -12.14 -1.30 12.76
C HIS A 231 -13.36 -1.74 11.94
N ILE A 232 -13.25 -2.82 11.17
CA ILE A 232 -14.36 -3.40 10.40
C ILE A 232 -15.42 -3.98 11.33
N ILE A 233 -15.02 -4.80 12.32
CA ILE A 233 -15.94 -5.44 13.27
C ILE A 233 -16.68 -4.39 14.10
N ASP A 234 -15.97 -3.39 14.62
CA ASP A 234 -16.56 -2.32 15.43
C ASP A 234 -17.63 -1.54 14.66
N GLU A 235 -17.44 -1.35 13.34
CA GLU A 235 -18.42 -0.71 12.47
C GLU A 235 -19.66 -1.56 12.24
N ILE A 236 -19.47 -2.86 12.00
CA ILE A 236 -20.57 -3.81 11.82
C ILE A 236 -21.44 -3.82 13.09
N ALA A 237 -20.81 -3.92 14.27
CA ALA A 237 -21.51 -3.90 15.56
C ALA A 237 -22.26 -2.57 15.79
N LYS A 238 -21.66 -1.42 15.43
CA LYS A 238 -22.33 -0.11 15.50
C LYS A 238 -23.56 -0.04 14.60
N LYS A 239 -23.49 -0.59 13.38
CA LYS A 239 -24.63 -0.63 12.46
C LYS A 239 -25.75 -1.53 12.98
N GLU A 240 -25.42 -2.72 13.48
CA GLU A 240 -26.40 -3.68 14.02
C GLU A 240 -27.15 -3.14 15.25
N SER A 241 -26.43 -2.48 16.16
CA SER A 241 -27.00 -1.83 17.35
C SER A 241 -27.83 -0.59 17.00
N GLY A 242 -27.39 0.23 16.02
CA GLY A 242 -28.14 1.37 15.52
C GLY A 242 -29.46 0.99 14.82
N SER A 243 -29.50 -0.16 14.13
CA SER A 243 -30.72 -0.67 13.51
C SER A 243 -31.77 -1.22 14.50
N LYS A 244 -31.40 -1.47 15.77
CA LYS A 244 -32.33 -1.91 16.83
C LYS A 244 -32.93 -0.77 17.67
N GLY A 245 -32.60 0.50 17.37
CA GLY A 245 -32.93 1.65 18.23
C GLY A 245 -33.89 2.68 17.63
N LYS A 246 -35.14 2.30 17.36
CA LYS A 246 -36.27 3.24 17.23
C LYS A 246 -37.44 2.81 18.14
N SER A 247 -37.15 2.64 19.43
CA SER A 247 -38.16 2.59 20.49
C SER A 247 -37.63 3.27 21.75
N ARG A 248 -38.32 4.35 22.13
CA ARG A 248 -38.32 5.19 23.34
C ARG A 248 -37.29 4.94 24.47
N ALA A 249 -36.76 6.10 24.90
CA ALA A 249 -36.05 6.48 26.13
C ALA A 249 -36.01 5.51 27.32
N GLY A 250 -34.82 5.43 27.92
CA GLY A 250 -34.57 4.97 29.29
C GLY A 250 -33.06 4.96 29.59
N SER A 251 -32.58 5.93 30.36
CA SER A 251 -31.19 6.01 30.83
C SER A 251 -30.83 4.84 31.75
N SER A 252 -29.79 4.08 31.41
CA SER A 252 -28.95 3.42 32.41
C SER A 252 -27.55 3.17 31.83
N SER A 253 -26.56 3.75 32.49
CA SER A 253 -25.14 3.45 32.30
C SER A 253 -24.89 2.00 32.71
N SER A 254 -24.62 1.15 31.74
CA SER A 254 -24.01 -0.16 31.97
C SER A 254 -22.73 -0.26 31.15
N SER A 255 -21.61 -0.19 31.86
CA SER A 255 -20.29 -0.59 31.41
C SER A 255 -20.28 -2.12 31.23
N GLY A 256 -20.83 -2.57 30.11
CA GLY A 256 -20.78 -3.97 29.68
C GLY A 256 -19.40 -4.31 29.13
N SER A 257 -18.70 -5.22 29.81
CA SER A 257 -17.33 -5.65 29.49
C SER A 257 -17.18 -6.17 28.07
N SER A 258 -16.27 -5.57 27.31
CA SER A 258 -15.70 -6.02 26.04
C SER A 258 -14.92 -7.33 26.22
N LYS A 259 -15.57 -8.48 25.99
CA LYS A 259 -14.95 -9.81 26.16
C LYS A 259 -14.73 -10.62 24.87
N SER A 260 -14.68 -10.00 23.69
CA SER A 260 -14.37 -10.74 22.44
C SER A 260 -13.49 -10.02 21.39
N HIS A 261 -13.09 -8.76 21.59
CA HIS A 261 -12.37 -7.99 20.56
C HIS A 261 -10.83 -8.10 20.62
N SER A 262 -10.27 -8.83 21.59
CA SER A 262 -8.81 -8.90 21.81
C SER A 262 -8.05 -9.78 20.82
N ASP A 263 -8.73 -10.63 20.05
CA ASP A 263 -8.09 -11.74 19.31
C ASP A 263 -7.93 -11.53 17.80
N ALA A 264 -8.44 -10.42 17.25
CA ALA A 264 -8.21 -10.10 15.85
C ALA A 264 -6.71 -9.84 15.62
N PRO A 265 -6.07 -10.50 14.63
CA PRO A 265 -4.66 -10.31 14.35
C PRO A 265 -4.39 -8.87 13.89
N THR A 266 -3.18 -8.41 14.11
CA THR A 266 -2.71 -7.13 13.56
C THR A 266 -2.50 -7.26 12.06
N ASP A 267 -2.58 -6.14 11.34
CA ASP A 267 -2.34 -6.14 9.89
C ASP A 267 -0.93 -6.66 9.58
N ARG A 268 0.04 -6.32 10.42
CA ARG A 268 1.41 -6.83 10.35
C ARG A 268 1.46 -8.36 10.46
N GLN A 269 0.80 -8.96 11.46
CA GLN A 269 0.80 -10.42 11.64
C GLN A 269 0.22 -11.16 10.42
N ILE A 270 -0.82 -10.60 9.81
CA ILE A 270 -1.40 -11.12 8.57
C ILE A 270 -0.35 -11.10 7.45
N PHE A 271 0.32 -9.97 7.24
CA PHE A 271 1.34 -9.85 6.20
C PHE A 271 2.57 -10.73 6.47
N GLU A 272 3.01 -10.86 7.72
CA GLU A 272 4.08 -11.79 8.12
C GLU A 272 3.75 -13.23 7.73
N HIS A 273 2.52 -13.67 7.95
CA HIS A 273 2.07 -15.00 7.55
C HIS A 273 2.02 -15.14 6.03
N VAL A 274 1.31 -14.24 5.33
CA VAL A 274 1.06 -14.30 3.88
C VAL A 274 2.34 -14.26 3.04
N PHE A 275 3.34 -13.52 3.50
CA PHE A 275 4.63 -13.35 2.84
C PHE A 275 5.76 -14.19 3.47
N SER A 276 5.46 -15.08 4.41
CA SER A 276 6.46 -16.02 4.92
C SER A 276 6.99 -16.93 3.80
N PRO A 277 8.28 -17.31 3.80
CA PRO A 277 8.85 -18.17 2.77
C PRO A 277 8.06 -19.47 2.58
N SER A 278 7.62 -20.10 3.68
CA SER A 278 6.82 -21.32 3.65
C SER A 278 5.46 -21.14 2.97
N GLU A 279 4.80 -20.01 3.20
CA GLU A 279 3.49 -19.73 2.62
C GLU A 279 3.61 -19.37 1.12
N VAL A 280 4.62 -18.58 0.77
CA VAL A 280 4.94 -18.27 -0.64
C VAL A 280 5.27 -19.55 -1.41
N ASP A 281 6.11 -20.42 -0.85
CA ASP A 281 6.45 -21.71 -1.46
C ASP A 281 5.21 -22.62 -1.59
N ARG A 282 4.36 -22.68 -0.55
CA ARG A 282 3.11 -23.44 -0.59
C ARG A 282 2.22 -22.98 -1.74
N VAL A 283 2.05 -21.67 -1.91
CA VAL A 283 1.22 -21.06 -2.96
C VAL A 283 1.78 -21.33 -4.35
N LEU A 284 3.11 -21.25 -4.53
CA LEU A 284 3.76 -21.51 -5.81
C LEU A 284 3.71 -23.00 -6.23
N ARG A 285 3.60 -23.92 -5.27
CA ARG A 285 3.46 -25.37 -5.54
C ARG A 285 2.04 -25.77 -5.90
N GLN A 286 1.04 -24.96 -5.57
CA GLN A 286 -0.34 -25.24 -5.96
C GLN A 286 -0.50 -24.99 -7.46
N PRO A 287 -1.24 -25.85 -8.18
CA PRO A 287 -1.61 -25.57 -9.57
C PRO A 287 -2.28 -24.20 -9.62
N ASP A 288 -1.79 -23.29 -10.47
CA ASP A 288 -2.36 -21.95 -10.55
C ASP A 288 -3.82 -22.08 -11.03
N PRO A 289 -4.82 -21.77 -10.18
CA PRO A 289 -6.21 -21.94 -10.57
C PRO A 289 -6.62 -21.00 -11.71
N ARG A 290 -5.80 -19.98 -12.05
CA ARG A 290 -6.00 -19.10 -13.20
C ARG A 290 -5.51 -19.70 -14.51
N TYR A 291 -4.65 -20.71 -14.46
CA TYR A 291 -4.21 -21.49 -15.62
C TYR A 291 -4.83 -22.90 -15.53
N GLY A 292 -6.13 -22.99 -15.84
CA GLY A 292 -6.73 -24.28 -16.15
C GLY A 292 -5.99 -24.93 -17.34
N LEU A 293 -5.87 -26.26 -17.33
CA LEU A 293 -5.22 -27.11 -18.34
C LEU A 293 -5.71 -26.91 -19.80
N ASN A 294 -6.70 -26.04 -20.03
CA ASN A 294 -7.27 -25.74 -21.33
C ASN A 294 -6.39 -24.85 -22.23
N MET A 295 -5.26 -24.32 -21.72
CA MET A 295 -4.30 -23.56 -22.54
C MET A 295 -3.12 -24.40 -23.07
N ILE A 296 -3.06 -25.71 -22.79
CA ILE A 296 -1.98 -26.60 -23.27
C ILE A 296 -2.38 -27.35 -24.56
N THR A 297 -3.62 -27.20 -25.02
CA THR A 297 -4.09 -27.78 -26.28
C THR A 297 -4.66 -26.69 -27.18
N THR A 298 -3.82 -26.14 -28.05
CA THR A 298 -4.11 -25.93 -29.48
C THR A 298 -2.83 -25.65 -30.25
#